data_AF-A0A0F8WR85-F1
#
_entry.id   AF-A0A0F8WR85-F1
#
_cell.length_a   1.000
_cell.length_b   1.000
_cell.length_c   1.000
_cell.angle_alpha   90.00
_cell.angle_beta   90.00
_cell.angle_gamma   90.00
#
_symmetry.space_group_name_H-M   'P 1'
#
loop_
_entity.id
_entity.type
_entity.pdbx_description
1 polymer ?
#
loop_
_entity_poly.entity_id
_entity_poly.type
_entity_poly.pdbx_seq_one_letter_code
_entity_poly.pdbx_strand_id
1 'polypeptide(L)'
;ESQAAAGKGTPVLVPGDAIIDIAKLFEKGAAVYGARNWEKGIPLSEILNSLERHLQQEKMGGTDENHARALAWRAVIYLATKLRIENGLLPASLNDMPAYRLEQEVILGKTVEEAIVDTMKSMAFNDGQWYCSDPGCHKRGFSNVAPNIFYCNKHKKGKQNEYIKNS
;
A
#
# COMPACT_ATOMS: atom_id res chain seq x y z
N GLU A 1 -24.08 8.04 -13.81
CA GLU A 1 -24.85 8.10 -12.55
C GLU A 1 -24.15 9.06 -11.61
N SER A 2 -24.85 10.04 -11.03
CA SER A 2 -24.23 10.97 -10.07
C SER A 2 -23.99 10.23 -8.76
N GLN A 3 -22.73 9.92 -8.47
CA GLN A 3 -22.34 9.36 -7.18
C GLN A 3 -22.64 10.38 -6.06
N ALA A 4 -23.01 9.89 -4.89
CA ALA A 4 -23.25 10.71 -3.70
C ALA A 4 -22.08 11.67 -3.44
N ALA A 5 -22.35 12.83 -2.84
CA ALA A 5 -21.32 13.84 -2.54
C ALA A 5 -20.11 13.20 -1.83
N ALA A 6 -18.91 13.54 -2.29
CA ALA A 6 -17.65 12.93 -1.84
C ALA A 6 -17.53 12.93 -0.30
N GLY A 7 -17.06 11.81 0.26
CA GLY A 7 -16.84 11.64 1.70
C GLY A 7 -18.05 11.23 2.54
N LYS A 8 -19.26 11.13 1.96
CA LYS A 8 -20.48 10.75 2.70
C LYS A 8 -20.85 9.27 2.62
N GLY A 9 -20.24 8.53 1.69
CA GLY A 9 -20.63 7.16 1.36
C GLY A 9 -22.00 7.08 0.65
N THR A 10 -22.40 5.87 0.26
CA THR A 10 -23.66 5.60 -0.44
C THR A 10 -24.42 4.47 0.24
N PRO A 11 -25.10 4.71 1.37
CA PRO A 11 -25.74 3.65 2.17
C PRO A 11 -26.75 2.81 1.40
N VAL A 12 -27.41 3.39 0.39
CA VAL A 12 -28.38 2.69 -0.46
C VAL A 12 -27.78 1.58 -1.32
N LEU A 13 -26.45 1.56 -1.49
CA LEU A 13 -25.74 0.49 -2.20
C LEU A 13 -25.26 -0.63 -1.28
N VAL A 14 -25.47 -0.53 0.04
CA VAL A 14 -25.16 -1.62 0.96
C VAL A 14 -26.20 -2.73 0.73
N PRO A 15 -25.78 -4.00 0.47
CA PRO A 15 -26.71 -5.08 0.20
C PRO A 15 -27.68 -5.32 1.36
N GLY A 16 -28.97 -5.02 1.14
CA GLY A 16 -29.98 -5.07 2.19
C GLY A 16 -30.26 -6.49 2.70
N ASP A 17 -30.14 -7.49 1.83
CA ASP A 17 -30.22 -8.91 2.17
C ASP A 17 -29.14 -9.32 3.18
N ALA A 18 -27.89 -8.89 2.97
CA ALA A 18 -26.80 -9.13 3.91
C ALA A 18 -27.04 -8.43 5.26
N ILE A 19 -27.56 -7.20 5.24
CA ILE A 19 -27.89 -6.46 6.47
C ILE A 19 -28.98 -7.17 7.29
N ILE A 20 -30.05 -7.63 6.62
CA ILE A 20 -31.13 -8.38 7.28
C ILE A 20 -30.59 -9.70 7.84
N ASP A 21 -29.69 -10.39 7.12
CA ASP A 21 -29.14 -11.64 7.60
C ASP A 21 -28.23 -11.44 8.84
N ILE A 22 -27.38 -10.40 8.84
CA ILE A 22 -26.60 -9.99 10.01
C ILE A 22 -27.52 -9.61 11.19
N ALA A 23 -28.66 -8.96 10.94
CA ALA A 23 -29.61 -8.55 11.98
C ALA A 23 -30.15 -9.73 12.80
N LYS A 24 -30.24 -10.94 12.22
CA LYS A 24 -30.62 -12.17 12.95
C LYS A 24 -29.60 -12.52 14.05
N LEU A 25 -28.33 -12.15 13.90
CA LEU A 25 -27.33 -12.35 14.94
C LEU A 25 -27.54 -11.39 16.12
N PHE A 26 -27.95 -10.14 15.83
CA PHE A 26 -28.35 -9.19 16.86
C PHE A 26 -29.60 -9.66 17.61
N GLU A 27 -30.60 -10.19 16.89
CA GLU A 27 -31.81 -10.78 17.50
C GLU A 27 -31.47 -11.93 18.46
N LYS A 28 -30.67 -12.90 18.01
CA LYS A 28 -30.21 -14.00 18.87
C LYS A 28 -29.43 -13.51 20.09
N GLY A 29 -28.52 -12.56 19.90
CA GLY A 29 -27.77 -11.95 20.99
C GLY A 29 -28.66 -11.18 21.96
N ALA A 30 -29.69 -10.50 21.46
CA ALA A 30 -30.65 -9.75 22.26
C ALA A 30 -31.46 -10.66 23.18
N ALA A 31 -31.83 -11.86 22.72
CA ALA A 31 -32.54 -12.84 23.54
C ALA A 31 -31.72 -13.34 24.74
N VAL A 32 -30.38 -13.39 24.62
CA VAL A 32 -29.48 -13.88 25.67
C VAL A 32 -28.96 -12.76 26.56
N TYR A 33 -28.57 -11.63 25.96
CA TYR A 33 -27.83 -10.56 26.63
C TYR A 33 -28.60 -9.23 26.73
N GLY A 34 -29.75 -9.11 26.06
CA GLY A 34 -30.52 -7.87 25.91
C GLY A 34 -30.18 -7.08 24.65
N ALA A 35 -31.17 -6.35 24.11
CA ALA A 35 -31.12 -5.73 22.77
C ALA A 35 -29.95 -4.78 22.49
N ARG A 36 -29.43 -4.10 23.52
CA ARG A 36 -28.36 -3.09 23.40
C ARG A 36 -27.05 -3.52 24.09
N ASN A 37 -26.90 -4.80 24.44
CA ASN A 37 -25.69 -5.25 25.15
C ASN A 37 -24.40 -5.01 24.36
N TRP A 38 -24.47 -5.12 23.03
CA TRP A 38 -23.34 -4.88 22.14
C TRP A 38 -22.76 -3.46 22.24
N GLU A 39 -23.53 -2.48 22.72
CA GLU A 39 -23.08 -1.09 22.88
C GLU A 39 -22.10 -0.90 24.03
N LYS A 40 -21.99 -1.88 24.95
CA LYS A 40 -20.93 -1.88 25.97
C LYS A 40 -19.54 -2.08 25.38
N GLY A 41 -19.47 -2.48 24.11
CA GLY A 41 -18.25 -2.84 23.41
C GLY A 41 -17.77 -4.24 23.76
N ILE A 42 -16.87 -4.75 22.91
CA ILE A 42 -16.16 -6.01 23.09
C ILE A 42 -14.67 -5.68 22.84
N PRO A 43 -13.71 -6.20 23.64
CA PRO A 43 -12.29 -5.99 23.36
C PRO A 43 -11.93 -6.34 21.91
N LEU A 44 -11.09 -5.53 21.27
CA LEU A 44 -10.78 -5.68 19.85
C LEU A 44 -10.11 -7.05 19.57
N SER A 45 -9.28 -7.54 20.48
CA SER A 45 -8.66 -8.86 20.39
C SER A 45 -9.70 -9.99 20.34
N GLU A 46 -10.72 -9.94 21.20
CA GLU A 46 -11.80 -10.93 21.27
C GLU A 46 -12.64 -10.96 20.00
N ILE A 47 -12.92 -9.78 19.43
CA ILE A 47 -13.63 -9.68 18.15
C ILE A 47 -12.79 -10.34 17.04
N LEU A 48 -11.51 -9.99 16.93
CA LEU A 48 -10.60 -10.53 15.91
C LEU A 48 -10.40 -12.04 16.04
N ASN A 49 -10.23 -12.54 17.27
CA ASN A 49 -10.09 -13.97 17.54
C ASN A 49 -11.34 -14.75 17.10
N SER A 50 -12.53 -14.24 17.40
CA SER A 50 -13.78 -14.87 16.94
C SER A 50 -13.97 -14.74 15.43
N LEU A 51 -13.60 -13.60 14.84
CA LEU A 51 -13.67 -13.37 13.40
C LEU A 51 -12.82 -14.41 12.65
N GLU A 52 -11.57 -14.62 13.08
CA GLU A 52 -10.66 -15.59 12.49
C GLU A 52 -11.21 -17.02 12.57
N ARG A 53 -11.77 -17.42 13.72
CA ARG A 53 -12.39 -18.75 13.84
C ARG A 53 -13.54 -18.96 12.86
N HIS A 54 -14.45 -17.99 12.71
CA HIS A 54 -15.55 -18.12 11.73
C HIS A 54 -15.04 -18.12 10.29
N LEU A 55 -13.99 -17.36 9.98
CA LEU A 55 -13.35 -17.40 8.66
C LEU A 55 -12.79 -18.79 8.35
N GLN A 56 -12.08 -19.40 9.30
CA GLN A 56 -11.51 -20.74 9.10
C GLN A 56 -12.60 -21.81 8.98
N GLN A 57 -13.66 -21.73 9.80
CA GLN A 57 -14.79 -22.67 9.70
C GLN A 57 -15.54 -22.53 8.37
N GLU A 58 -15.77 -21.30 7.90
CA GLU A 58 -16.37 -21.05 6.59
C GLU A 58 -15.53 -21.66 5.45
N LYS A 59 -14.19 -21.48 5.49
CA LYS A 59 -13.29 -22.10 4.51
C LYS A 59 -13.35 -23.63 4.51
N MET A 60 -13.59 -24.24 5.66
CA MET A 60 -13.71 -25.69 5.79
C MET A 60 -15.13 -26.20 5.47
N GLY A 61 -16.08 -25.31 5.17
CA GLY A 61 -17.47 -25.69 4.94
C GLY A 61 -18.22 -26.13 6.20
N GLY A 62 -17.90 -25.54 7.36
CA GLY A 62 -18.63 -25.75 8.61
C GLY A 62 -20.11 -25.38 8.49
N THR A 63 -20.97 -26.12 9.20
CA THR A 63 -22.45 -26.01 9.08
C THR A 63 -23.19 -26.05 10.41
N ASP A 64 -22.49 -26.09 11.54
CA ASP A 64 -23.09 -26.05 12.88
C ASP A 64 -23.73 -24.70 13.18
N GLU A 65 -23.27 -23.63 12.53
CA GLU A 65 -23.92 -22.34 12.47
C GLU A 65 -23.70 -21.65 11.11
N ASN A 66 -24.27 -20.45 10.95
CA ASN A 66 -24.01 -19.62 9.77
C ASN A 66 -22.70 -18.83 9.97
N HIS A 67 -21.57 -19.44 9.63
CA HIS A 67 -20.25 -18.82 9.85
C HIS A 67 -20.03 -17.57 8.99
N ALA A 68 -20.48 -17.54 7.72
CA ALA A 68 -20.44 -16.33 6.89
C ALA A 68 -21.14 -15.13 7.56
N ARG A 69 -22.33 -15.34 8.14
CA ARG A 69 -23.05 -14.31 8.89
C ARG A 69 -22.28 -13.88 10.14
N ALA A 70 -21.73 -14.84 10.90
CA ALA A 70 -20.95 -14.55 12.10
C ALA A 70 -19.66 -13.77 11.79
N LEU A 71 -18.96 -14.15 10.72
CA LEU A 71 -17.81 -13.45 10.16
C LEU A 71 -18.16 -11.98 9.82
N ALA A 72 -19.21 -11.77 9.02
CA ALA A 72 -19.66 -10.44 8.63
C ALA A 72 -20.08 -9.59 9.83
N TRP A 73 -20.83 -10.17 10.77
CA TRP A 73 -21.22 -9.50 12.01
C TRP A 73 -20.00 -9.08 12.84
N ARG A 74 -19.00 -9.95 13.00
CA ARG A 74 -17.76 -9.62 13.72
C ARG A 74 -17.01 -8.46 13.07
N ALA A 75 -16.93 -8.43 11.74
CA ALA A 75 -16.28 -7.33 11.02
C ALA A 75 -17.01 -5.98 11.25
N VAL A 76 -18.35 -5.98 11.20
CA VAL A 76 -19.16 -4.79 11.49
C VAL A 76 -18.96 -4.33 12.93
N ILE A 77 -19.01 -5.25 13.91
CA ILE A 77 -18.82 -4.92 15.33
C ILE A 77 -17.39 -4.43 15.61
N TYR A 78 -16.37 -4.98 14.94
CA TYR A 78 -14.99 -4.50 15.03
C TYR A 78 -14.90 -3.04 14.60
N LEU A 79 -15.38 -2.71 13.39
CA LEU A 79 -15.36 -1.35 12.86
C LEU A 79 -16.13 -0.39 13.78
N ALA A 80 -17.33 -0.80 14.21
CA ALA A 80 -18.19 0.03 15.03
C ALA A 80 -17.60 0.25 16.45
N THR A 81 -16.92 -0.75 17.01
CA THR A 81 -16.21 -0.60 18.29
C THR A 81 -15.01 0.32 18.15
N LYS A 82 -14.18 0.11 17.12
CA LYS A 82 -12.99 0.92 16.83
C LYS A 82 -13.35 2.40 16.64
N LEU A 83 -14.33 2.70 15.79
CA LEU A 83 -14.81 4.08 15.57
C LEU A 83 -15.31 4.72 16.86
N ARG A 84 -16.03 3.98 17.71
CA ARG A 84 -16.52 4.51 18.99
C ARG A 84 -15.41 4.77 20.00
N ILE A 85 -14.37 3.93 20.03
CA ILE A 85 -13.17 4.18 20.83
C ILE A 85 -12.48 5.46 20.35
N GLU A 86 -12.26 5.60 19.03
CA GLU A 86 -11.63 6.77 18.41
C GLU A 86 -12.40 8.08 18.67
N ASN A 87 -13.73 7.99 18.77
CA ASN A 87 -14.61 9.13 19.07
C ASN A 87 -14.88 9.32 20.57
N GLY A 88 -14.21 8.57 21.46
CA GLY A 88 -14.36 8.70 22.92
C GLY A 88 -15.72 8.23 23.48
N LEU A 89 -16.50 7.50 22.69
CA LEU A 89 -17.80 6.93 23.09
C LEU A 89 -17.66 5.60 23.85
N LEU A 90 -16.51 4.93 23.70
CA LEU A 90 -16.17 3.69 24.40
C LEU A 90 -14.81 3.83 25.11
N PRO A 91 -14.58 3.08 26.19
CA PRO A 91 -13.29 3.10 26.89
C PRO A 91 -12.13 2.72 25.97
N ALA A 92 -11.03 3.48 26.04
CA ALA A 92 -9.81 3.20 25.28
C ALA A 92 -9.21 1.82 25.60
N SER A 93 -9.47 1.28 26.80
CA SER A 93 -9.04 -0.05 27.23
C SER A 93 -9.63 -1.20 26.40
N LEU A 94 -10.70 -0.96 25.63
CA LEU A 94 -11.23 -1.96 24.70
C LEU A 94 -10.36 -2.12 23.44
N ASN A 95 -9.46 -1.17 23.14
CA ASN A 95 -8.39 -1.37 22.17
C ASN A 95 -7.19 -1.99 22.90
N ASP A 96 -7.28 -3.29 23.13
CA ASP A 96 -6.29 -4.12 23.83
C ASP A 96 -5.25 -4.75 22.89
N MET A 97 -5.28 -4.37 21.61
CA MET A 97 -4.36 -4.90 20.61
C MET A 97 -3.03 -4.14 20.62
N PRO A 98 -1.89 -4.84 20.50
CA PRO A 98 -0.60 -4.19 20.31
C PRO A 98 -0.55 -3.45 18.97
N ALA A 99 0.04 -2.26 18.97
CA ALA A 99 0.30 -1.51 17.75
C ALA A 99 1.62 -1.96 17.13
N TYR A 100 1.58 -2.95 16.23
CA TYR A 100 2.73 -3.32 15.43
C TYR A 100 2.94 -2.32 14.30
N ARG A 101 3.85 -1.35 14.50
CA ARG A 101 4.41 -0.57 13.39
C ARG A 101 5.73 -1.22 13.01
N LEU A 102 5.71 -1.96 11.91
CA LEU A 102 6.93 -2.49 11.33
C LEU A 102 7.55 -1.41 10.44
N GLU A 103 8.86 -1.20 10.56
CA GLU A 103 9.61 -0.33 9.67
C GLU A 103 9.65 -0.97 8.27
N GLN A 104 9.29 -0.21 7.22
CA GLN A 104 9.18 -0.75 5.86
C GLN A 104 10.52 -1.32 5.35
N GLU A 105 11.63 -0.69 5.73
CA GLU A 105 12.99 -1.11 5.38
C GLU A 105 13.30 -2.55 5.85
N VAL A 106 12.73 -2.97 6.99
CA VAL A 106 12.91 -4.30 7.57
C VAL A 106 12.09 -5.36 6.82
N ILE A 107 10.94 -4.98 6.26
CA ILE A 107 9.98 -5.93 5.66
C ILE A 107 10.35 -6.29 4.22
N LEU A 108 10.77 -5.31 3.43
CA LEU A 108 10.89 -5.47 1.98
C LEU A 108 12.34 -5.66 1.50
N GLY A 109 13.33 -5.50 2.38
CA GLY A 109 14.67 -5.13 1.92
C GLY A 109 14.62 -3.80 1.17
N LYS A 110 15.76 -3.27 0.71
CA LYS A 110 15.75 -2.08 -0.17
C LYS A 110 14.75 -2.33 -1.31
N THR A 111 13.84 -1.39 -1.54
CA THR A 111 12.89 -1.48 -2.65
C THR A 111 13.63 -1.56 -3.98
N VAL A 112 12.99 -2.09 -5.03
CA VAL A 112 13.59 -2.17 -6.36
C VAL A 112 14.02 -0.78 -6.84
N GLU A 113 13.23 0.25 -6.55
CA GLU A 113 13.53 1.65 -6.82
C GLU A 113 14.82 2.12 -6.11
N GLU A 114 14.99 1.80 -4.83
CA GLU A 114 16.19 2.15 -4.06
C GLU A 114 17.42 1.40 -4.57
N ALA A 115 17.28 0.13 -4.97
CA ALA A 115 18.36 -0.65 -5.57
C ALA A 115 18.75 -0.13 -6.97
N ILE A 116 17.78 0.31 -7.77
CA ILE A 116 18.01 0.97 -9.06
C ILE A 116 18.77 2.28 -8.85
N VAL A 117 18.36 3.11 -7.88
CA VAL A 117 19.04 4.38 -7.59
C VAL A 117 20.49 4.16 -7.13
N ASP A 118 20.74 3.15 -6.28
CA ASP A 118 22.10 2.80 -5.84
C ASP A 118 22.97 2.34 -7.02
N THR A 119 22.40 1.51 -7.90
CA THR A 119 23.06 1.04 -9.13
C THR A 119 23.34 2.22 -10.08
N MET A 120 22.36 3.10 -10.30
CA MET A 120 22.53 4.29 -11.14
C MET A 120 23.58 5.25 -10.59
N LYS A 121 23.66 5.42 -9.26
CA LYS A 121 24.71 6.21 -8.60
C LYS A 121 26.09 5.57 -8.80
N SER A 122 26.20 4.25 -8.75
CA SER A 122 27.47 3.56 -9.07
C SER A 122 27.86 3.68 -10.55
N MET A 123 26.88 3.72 -11.47
CA MET A 123 27.12 3.93 -12.90
C MET A 123 27.42 5.39 -13.25
N ALA A 124 27.01 6.35 -12.41
CA ALA A 124 27.27 7.78 -12.58
C ALA A 124 28.72 8.16 -12.24
N PHE A 125 29.51 7.27 -11.63
CA PHE A 125 30.98 7.38 -11.57
C PHE A 125 31.60 6.74 -12.82
N ASN A 126 31.33 7.32 -13.99
CA ASN A 126 32.03 6.96 -15.22
C ASN A 126 33.01 8.08 -15.58
N ASP A 127 34.01 8.27 -14.71
CA ASP A 127 35.33 8.89 -14.84
C ASP A 127 35.59 9.94 -15.94
N GLY A 128 34.60 10.66 -16.46
CA GLY A 128 34.79 11.69 -17.49
C GLY A 128 35.57 11.26 -18.74
N GLN A 129 35.84 9.97 -18.96
CA GLN A 129 36.76 9.55 -20.01
C GLN A 129 36.10 9.67 -21.37
N TRP A 130 36.70 10.47 -22.26
CA TRP A 130 36.29 10.56 -23.66
C TRP A 130 37.37 10.00 -24.58
N TYR A 131 36.94 9.45 -25.72
CA TYR A 131 37.78 8.94 -26.79
C TYR A 131 37.60 9.77 -28.07
N CYS A 132 38.69 9.99 -28.82
CA CYS A 132 38.64 10.73 -30.08
C CYS A 132 37.89 9.94 -31.15
N SER A 133 36.84 10.53 -31.73
CA SER A 133 36.01 9.86 -32.73
C SER A 133 36.57 9.87 -34.16
N ASP A 134 37.88 10.10 -34.33
CA ASP A 134 38.53 10.11 -35.64
C ASP A 134 39.09 8.70 -35.93
N PRO A 135 38.75 8.05 -37.05
CA PRO A 135 39.20 6.69 -37.36
C PRO A 135 40.73 6.59 -37.37
N GLY A 136 41.29 5.76 -36.49
CA GLY A 136 42.75 5.61 -36.32
C GLY A 136 43.38 6.55 -35.29
N CYS A 137 42.59 7.40 -34.61
CA CYS A 137 43.06 8.23 -33.51
C CYS A 137 42.78 7.58 -32.14
N HIS A 138 43.84 7.21 -31.41
CA HIS A 138 43.72 6.58 -30.08
C HIS A 138 43.83 7.57 -28.90
N LYS A 139 43.55 8.87 -29.12
CA LYS A 139 43.61 9.86 -28.03
C LYS A 139 42.42 9.73 -27.09
N ARG A 140 42.72 9.77 -25.78
CA ARG A 140 41.75 9.78 -24.68
C ARG A 140 42.01 10.96 -23.74
N GLY A 141 40.99 11.39 -23.00
CA GLY A 141 41.10 12.46 -22.00
C GLY A 141 39.97 12.39 -20.97
N PHE A 142 40.01 13.27 -19.97
CA PHE A 142 38.98 13.38 -18.93
C PHE A 142 38.18 14.68 -19.12
N SER A 143 36.87 14.62 -18.88
CA SER A 143 35.89 15.71 -19.01
C SER A 143 34.83 15.58 -17.94
N ASN A 144 34.54 16.65 -17.20
CA ASN A 144 33.51 16.67 -16.16
C ASN A 144 32.09 16.84 -16.71
N VAL A 145 31.91 16.70 -18.03
CA VAL A 145 30.63 16.81 -18.74
C VAL A 145 30.35 15.48 -19.45
N ALA A 146 29.14 14.95 -19.29
CA ALA A 146 28.71 13.63 -19.79
C ALA A 146 29.01 13.47 -21.31
N PRO A 147 29.66 12.39 -21.75
CA PRO A 147 30.22 12.31 -23.10
C PRO A 147 29.21 11.76 -24.08
N ASN A 148 29.21 12.27 -25.32
CA ASN A 148 28.59 11.54 -26.45
C ASN A 148 29.22 11.87 -27.81
N ILE A 149 30.53 12.20 -27.88
CA ILE A 149 31.42 12.33 -29.07
C ILE A 149 32.31 13.59 -28.94
N PHE A 150 33.63 13.41 -28.86
CA PHE A 150 34.60 14.51 -28.84
C PHE A 150 35.77 14.25 -29.81
N TYR A 151 36.21 15.28 -30.52
CA TYR A 151 37.45 15.27 -31.31
C TYR A 151 38.58 15.94 -30.51
N CYS A 152 39.78 15.34 -30.49
CA CYS A 152 40.95 15.95 -29.84
C CYS A 152 41.37 17.27 -30.51
N ASN A 153 42.16 18.12 -29.85
CA ASN A 153 42.59 19.42 -30.39
C ASN A 153 43.24 19.35 -31.79
N LYS A 154 43.86 18.21 -32.14
CA LYS A 154 44.40 17.95 -33.49
C LYS A 154 43.28 17.80 -34.53
N HIS A 155 42.22 17.07 -34.21
CA HIS A 155 41.12 16.75 -35.13
C HIS A 155 39.93 17.72 -35.02
N LYS A 156 39.89 18.56 -33.98
CA LYS A 156 38.89 19.62 -33.79
C LYS A 156 39.00 20.72 -34.85
N LYS A 157 40.20 21.01 -35.35
CA LYS A 157 40.47 22.07 -36.35
C LYS A 157 39.93 21.77 -37.76
N GLY A 158 39.59 20.51 -38.08
CA GLY A 158 39.12 20.11 -39.42
C GLY A 158 37.60 20.02 -39.59
N LYS A 159 36.82 19.99 -38.49
CA LYS A 159 35.38 19.66 -38.53
C LYS A 159 34.44 20.76 -38.03
N GLN A 160 34.94 21.93 -37.66
CA GLN A 160 34.10 23.07 -37.28
C GLN A 160 33.32 23.69 -38.47
N ASN A 161 33.61 23.30 -39.72
CA ASN A 161 32.97 23.88 -40.91
C ASN A 161 31.89 23.01 -41.58
N GLU A 162 31.56 21.82 -41.05
CA GLU A 162 30.50 20.96 -41.65
C GLU A 162 29.11 21.17 -41.03
N TYR A 163 29.00 21.81 -39.86
CA TYR A 163 27.71 22.05 -39.19
C TYR A 163 26.99 23.35 -39.58
N ILE A 164 27.61 24.23 -40.40
CA ILE A 164 27.00 25.51 -40.83
C ILE A 164 26.47 25.44 -42.28
N LYS A 165 26.75 24.38 -43.04
CA LYS A 165 26.33 24.29 -44.46
C LYS A 165 25.00 23.58 -44.71
N ASN A 166 24.32 23.08 -43.67
CA ASN A 166 23.01 22.42 -43.79
C ASN A 166 21.95 23.04 -42.85
N SER A 167 22.00 24.36 -42.64
CA SER A 167 20.94 25.14 -41.99
C SER A 167 20.41 26.20 -42.94
#